data_AF-A0A494G9C8-F1
#
_entry.id   AF-A0A494G9C8-F1
#
_cell.length_a   1.000
_cell.length_b   1.000
_cell.length_c   1.000
_cell.angle_alpha   90.00
_cell.angle_beta   90.00
_cell.angle_gamma   90.00
#
_symmetry.space_group_name_H-M   'P 1'
#
loop_
_entity.id
_entity.type
_entity.pdbx_description
1 polymer ?
#
loop_
_entity_poly.entity_id
_entity_poly.type
_entity_poly.pdbx_seq_one_letter_code
_entity_poly.pdbx_strand_id
1 'polypeptide(L)'
;GEVEPTRNMPTWLGPLLKKTFFGACLVHNELEKNELSKYCITCDSDLCKHCISTNKHNDHDQLKIYRHVYKEVVLLDQMEKYIDCKFIQPYKCNKKLVISLNPLPHCGSGSLIAGDPTCLTCKRRLHDPQQFQFCSIACKVEAKWGKIVETKRKRKRKGIPHRAPLK
;
A
#
# COMPACT_ATOMS: atom_id res chain seq x y z
N GLY A 1 11.96 -7.58 26.15
CA GLY A 1 12.08 -8.56 25.06
C GLY A 1 12.24 -7.78 23.78
N GLU A 2 13.47 -7.69 23.29
CA GLU A 2 13.79 -6.96 22.06
C GLU A 2 13.35 -7.81 20.87
N VAL A 3 12.49 -7.25 20.01
CA VAL A 3 12.02 -7.92 18.80
C VAL A 3 13.14 -7.81 17.76
N GLU A 4 13.85 -8.92 17.54
CA GLU A 4 14.81 -9.08 16.44
C GLU A 4 14.19 -8.60 15.12
N PRO A 5 14.84 -7.70 14.35
CA PRO A 5 14.28 -7.22 13.10
C PRO A 5 14.23 -8.39 12.11
N THR A 6 13.01 -8.80 11.77
CA THR A 6 12.78 -9.82 10.75
C THR A 6 13.46 -9.39 9.45
N ARG A 7 14.43 -10.18 8.99
CA ARG A 7 15.16 -9.94 7.74
C ARG A 7 14.24 -10.03 6.51
N ASN A 8 13.04 -10.57 6.69
CA ASN A 8 12.08 -10.87 5.66
C ASN A 8 10.99 -9.79 5.60
N MET A 9 10.67 -9.33 4.39
CA MET A 9 9.54 -8.45 4.16
C MET A 9 8.22 -9.13 4.57
N PRO A 10 7.30 -8.46 5.29
CA PRO A 10 5.98 -9.02 5.56
C PRO A 10 5.25 -9.37 4.28
N THR A 11 4.64 -10.55 4.23
CA THR A 11 4.01 -11.11 3.03
C THR A 11 2.87 -10.24 2.48
N TRP A 12 2.17 -9.51 3.35
CA TRP A 12 1.08 -8.60 3.00
C TRP A 12 1.54 -7.23 2.47
N LEU A 13 2.81 -6.84 2.70
CA LEU A 13 3.27 -5.49 2.38
C LEU A 13 3.41 -5.28 0.87
N GLY A 14 3.98 -6.26 0.16
CA GLY A 14 4.10 -6.22 -1.29
C GLY A 14 2.73 -6.11 -1.99
N PRO A 15 1.76 -6.97 -1.65
CA PRO A 15 0.38 -6.87 -2.12
C PRO A 15 -0.28 -5.51 -1.81
N LEU A 16 -0.17 -4.99 -0.58
CA LEU A 16 -0.70 -3.67 -0.22
C LEU A 16 -0.19 -2.57 -1.16
N LEU A 17 1.12 -2.54 -1.42
CA LEU A 17 1.75 -1.51 -2.26
C LEU A 17 1.30 -1.55 -3.73
N LYS A 18 0.74 -2.67 -4.19
CA LYS A 18 0.19 -2.86 -5.55
C LYS A 18 -1.29 -2.55 -5.66
N LYS A 19 -2.02 -2.44 -4.55
CA LYS A 19 -3.46 -2.17 -4.56
C LYS A 19 -3.73 -0.69 -4.87
N THR A 20 -4.75 -0.47 -5.68
CA THR A 20 -5.37 0.85 -5.87
C THR A 20 -6.58 0.94 -4.98
N PHE A 21 -6.66 1.99 -4.16
CA PHE A 21 -7.81 2.20 -3.29
C PHE A 21 -8.74 3.24 -3.89
N PHE A 22 -9.91 3.36 -3.28
CA PHE A 22 -10.97 4.27 -3.68
C PHE A 22 -11.65 3.95 -5.03
N GLY A 23 -11.40 2.74 -5.56
CA GLY A 23 -12.21 2.15 -6.62
C GLY A 23 -13.47 1.47 -6.07
N ALA A 24 -14.36 1.05 -6.97
CA ALA A 24 -15.54 0.28 -6.62
C ALA A 24 -15.16 -1.16 -6.20
N CYS A 25 -15.76 -1.64 -5.12
CA CYS A 25 -15.64 -3.04 -4.72
C CYS A 25 -16.31 -3.96 -5.75
N LEU A 26 -15.56 -4.91 -6.30
CA LEU A 26 -16.08 -5.85 -7.30
C LEU A 26 -17.11 -6.84 -6.74
N VAL A 27 -17.09 -7.09 -5.42
CA VAL A 27 -18.05 -7.98 -4.75
C VAL A 27 -19.38 -7.28 -4.47
N HIS A 28 -19.34 -5.96 -4.27
CA HIS A 28 -20.49 -5.13 -3.91
C HIS A 28 -20.69 -4.00 -4.93
N ASN A 29 -20.47 -4.28 -6.21
CA ASN A 29 -20.47 -3.28 -7.28
C ASN A 29 -21.86 -2.62 -7.46
N GLU A 30 -22.93 -3.38 -7.24
CA GLU A 30 -24.32 -2.91 -7.33
C GLU A 30 -24.79 -2.08 -6.13
N LEU A 31 -24.02 -2.05 -5.03
CA LEU A 31 -24.39 -1.32 -3.82
C LEU A 31 -23.75 0.07 -3.79
N GLU A 32 -24.51 1.06 -3.36
CA GLU A 32 -23.96 2.41 -3.15
C GLU A 32 -22.90 2.44 -2.03
N LYS A 33 -21.99 3.43 -2.12
CA LYS A 33 -20.90 3.67 -1.15
C LYS A 33 -20.04 2.42 -0.95
N ASN A 34 -19.72 1.73 -2.04
CA ASN A 34 -18.90 0.52 -2.11
C ASN A 34 -17.40 0.80 -2.33
N GLU A 35 -16.96 2.02 -2.04
CA GLU A 35 -15.58 2.44 -2.21
C GLU A 35 -14.62 1.65 -1.30
N LEU A 36 -13.52 1.15 -1.88
CA LEU A 36 -12.45 0.44 -1.18
C LEU A 36 -11.60 1.42 -0.37
N SER A 37 -11.71 1.37 0.96
CA SER A 37 -11.08 2.37 1.86
C SER A 37 -10.37 1.75 3.08
N LYS A 38 -10.37 0.42 3.20
CA LYS A 38 -9.59 -0.31 4.19
C LYS A 38 -8.83 -1.46 3.55
N TYR A 39 -7.79 -1.91 4.23
CA TYR A 39 -7.03 -3.11 3.89
C TYR A 39 -6.96 -4.03 5.09
N CYS A 40 -7.30 -5.30 4.92
CA CYS A 40 -7.16 -6.35 5.93
C CYS A 40 -5.78 -6.98 5.77
N ILE A 41 -4.90 -6.79 6.76
CA ILE A 41 -3.55 -7.37 6.80
C ILE A 41 -3.66 -8.90 6.87
N THR A 42 -4.53 -9.41 7.75
CA THR A 42 -4.71 -10.86 7.95
C THR A 42 -5.21 -11.58 6.69
N CYS A 43 -6.05 -10.92 5.89
CA CYS A 43 -6.64 -11.52 4.69
C CYS A 43 -5.95 -11.14 3.38
N ASP A 44 -5.01 -10.20 3.39
CA ASP A 44 -4.44 -9.59 2.19
C ASP A 44 -5.54 -9.12 1.20
N SER A 45 -6.47 -8.31 1.70
CA SER A 45 -7.66 -7.89 0.94
C SER A 45 -8.05 -6.45 1.19
N ASP A 46 -8.35 -5.71 0.13
CA ASP A 46 -9.03 -4.42 0.16
C ASP A 46 -10.52 -4.60 0.48
N LEU A 47 -11.06 -3.68 1.28
CA LEU A 47 -12.40 -3.76 1.84
C LEU A 47 -13.15 -2.43 1.63
N CYS A 48 -14.41 -2.56 1.23
CA CYS A 48 -15.39 -1.47 1.35
C CYS A 48 -16.21 -1.61 2.64
N LYS A 49 -17.09 -0.65 2.91
CA LYS A 49 -17.96 -0.68 4.11
C LYS A 49 -18.80 -1.96 4.22
N HIS A 50 -19.24 -2.51 3.09
CA HIS A 50 -20.09 -3.70 3.04
C HIS A 50 -19.29 -4.97 3.34
N CYS A 51 -18.02 -5.05 2.92
CA CYS A 51 -17.16 -6.16 3.32
C CYS A 51 -16.99 -6.22 4.84
N ILE A 52 -16.86 -5.05 5.48
CA ILE A 52 -16.69 -4.94 6.94
C ILE A 52 -17.98 -5.32 7.67
N SER A 53 -19.15 -4.93 7.15
CA SER A 53 -20.44 -5.24 7.80
C SER A 53 -20.78 -6.74 7.80
N THR A 54 -20.11 -7.57 7.00
CA THR A 54 -20.29 -9.03 7.06
C THR A 54 -19.68 -9.68 8.31
N ASN A 55 -19.02 -8.90 9.18
CA ASN A 55 -18.31 -9.34 10.39
C ASN A 55 -17.15 -10.32 10.15
N LYS A 56 -16.85 -10.71 8.90
CA LYS A 56 -15.75 -11.63 8.55
C LYS A 56 -14.35 -11.10 8.86
N HIS A 57 -14.22 -9.81 9.17
CA HIS A 57 -12.93 -9.14 9.38
C HIS A 57 -12.82 -8.45 10.75
N ASN A 58 -13.82 -8.58 11.63
CA ASN A 58 -13.88 -7.76 12.85
C ASN A 58 -12.67 -7.95 13.79
N ASP A 59 -12.14 -9.18 13.85
CA ASP A 59 -11.00 -9.54 14.71
C ASP A 59 -9.67 -9.57 13.94
N HIS A 60 -9.65 -9.04 12.71
CA HIS A 60 -8.44 -9.00 11.89
C HIS A 60 -7.74 -7.65 11.98
N ASP A 61 -6.42 -7.68 11.80
CA ASP A 61 -5.63 -6.47 11.67
C ASP A 61 -6.00 -5.74 10.38
N GLN A 62 -6.38 -4.47 10.51
CA GLN A 62 -6.83 -3.64 9.41
C GLN A 62 -6.06 -2.32 9.38
N LEU A 63 -5.80 -1.83 8.17
CA LEU A 63 -5.34 -0.48 7.87
C LEU A 63 -6.48 0.34 7.30
N LYS A 64 -6.66 1.56 7.81
CA LYS A 64 -7.53 2.54 7.16
C LYS A 64 -6.71 3.32 6.14
N ILE A 65 -7.20 3.37 4.90
CA ILE A 65 -6.53 4.08 3.81
C ILE A 65 -7.16 5.46 3.64
N TYR A 66 -6.31 6.47 3.58
CA TYR A 66 -6.68 7.88 3.39
C TYR A 66 -6.14 8.37 2.05
N ARG A 67 -6.65 9.52 1.60
CA ARG A 67 -6.20 10.19 0.38
C ARG A 67 -5.43 11.45 0.73
N HIS A 68 -4.21 11.59 0.20
CA HIS A 68 -3.41 12.80 0.28
C HIS A 68 -2.73 13.04 -1.07
N VAL A 69 -2.92 14.23 -1.67
CA VAL A 69 -2.39 14.59 -2.99
C VAL A 69 -2.61 13.47 -4.02
N TYR A 70 -3.87 13.02 -4.12
CA TYR A 70 -4.30 11.97 -5.07
C TYR A 70 -3.64 10.59 -4.88
N LYS A 71 -2.96 10.35 -3.76
CA LYS A 71 -2.33 9.07 -3.44
C LYS A 71 -2.81 8.50 -2.12
N GLU A 72 -2.63 7.19 -2.00
CA GLU A 72 -2.98 6.39 -0.85
C GLU A 72 -1.96 6.57 0.27
N VAL A 73 -2.46 6.94 1.44
CA VAL A 73 -1.65 7.13 2.65
C VAL A 73 -2.29 6.40 3.82
N VAL A 74 -1.45 6.02 4.79
CA VAL A 74 -1.88 5.42 6.06
C VAL A 74 -1.43 6.31 7.21
N LEU A 75 -2.12 6.23 8.34
CA LEU A 75 -1.66 6.92 9.54
C LEU A 75 -0.32 6.32 10.00
N LEU A 76 0.61 7.19 10.40
CA LEU A 76 1.93 6.78 10.84
C LEU A 76 1.85 5.86 12.07
N ASP A 77 1.12 6.29 13.10
CA ASP A 77 0.93 5.56 14.36
C ASP A 77 0.31 4.16 14.17
N GLN A 78 -0.56 4.02 13.17
CA GLN A 78 -1.16 2.74 12.83
C GLN A 78 -0.16 1.82 12.12
N MET A 79 0.64 2.36 11.19
CA MET A 79 1.57 1.57 10.40
C MET A 79 2.82 1.15 11.19
N GLU A 80 3.25 1.96 12.15
CA GLU A 80 4.38 1.68 13.05
C GLU A 80 4.19 0.41 13.89
N LYS A 81 2.95 -0.05 14.07
CA LYS A 81 2.64 -1.32 14.74
C LYS A 81 3.07 -2.54 13.93
N TYR A 82 3.24 -2.40 12.62
CA TYR A 82 3.44 -3.52 11.70
C TYR A 82 4.79 -3.48 10.98
N ILE A 83 5.35 -2.29 10.73
CA ILE A 83 6.65 -2.13 10.07
C ILE A 83 7.46 -0.99 10.67
N ASP A 84 8.78 -1.09 10.57
CA ASP A 84 9.68 0.02 10.87
C ASP A 84 9.46 1.18 9.88
N CYS A 85 8.89 2.28 10.36
CA CYS A 85 8.63 3.48 9.58
C CYS A 85 9.78 4.51 9.65
N LYS A 86 10.89 4.23 10.35
CA LYS A 86 12.03 5.13 10.43
C LYS A 86 12.57 5.50 9.05
N PHE A 87 13.05 6.74 8.93
CA PHE A 87 13.59 7.34 7.72
C PHE A 87 12.59 7.50 6.56
N ILE A 88 11.31 7.17 6.74
CA ILE A 88 10.24 7.51 5.80
C ILE A 88 9.69 8.88 6.19
N GLN A 89 9.65 9.80 5.24
CA GLN A 89 9.08 11.12 5.45
C GLN A 89 7.57 11.04 5.74
N PRO A 90 7.11 11.55 6.88
CA PRO A 90 5.69 11.75 7.13
C PRO A 90 5.18 13.04 6.50
N TYR A 91 3.88 13.07 6.23
CA TYR A 91 3.14 14.23 5.76
C TYR A 91 2.04 14.57 6.77
N LYS A 92 1.69 15.86 6.86
CA LYS A 92 0.57 16.31 7.69
C LYS A 92 -0.70 16.34 6.86
N CYS A 93 -1.71 15.55 7.24
CA CYS A 93 -3.03 15.54 6.63
C CYS A 93 -4.09 15.70 7.73
N ASN A 94 -4.87 16.79 7.69
CA ASN A 94 -5.93 17.08 8.66
C ASN A 94 -5.47 16.93 10.13
N LYS A 95 -4.33 17.55 10.47
CA LYS A 95 -3.68 17.50 11.80
C LYS A 95 -3.14 16.11 12.22
N LYS A 96 -3.21 15.09 11.37
CA LYS A 96 -2.62 13.76 11.60
C LYS A 96 -1.35 13.57 10.79
N LEU A 97 -0.42 12.77 11.31
CA LEU A 97 0.76 12.32 10.57
C LEU A 97 0.40 11.09 9.75
N VAL A 98 0.69 11.15 8.46
CA VAL A 98 0.47 10.07 7.50
C VAL A 98 1.74 9.78 6.73
N ILE A 99 1.92 8.54 6.29
CA ILE A 99 2.98 8.15 5.36
C ILE A 99 2.36 7.60 4.08
N SER A 100 2.98 7.92 2.95
CA SER A 100 2.48 7.50 1.64
C SER A 100 2.87 6.05 1.35
N LEU A 101 1.92 5.27 0.81
CA LEU A 101 2.20 3.91 0.33
C LEU A 101 3.19 3.96 -0.84
N ASN A 102 2.86 4.77 -1.86
CA ASN A 102 3.65 4.94 -3.08
C ASN A 102 4.18 6.38 -3.20
N PRO A 103 5.21 6.65 -4.02
CA PRO A 103 5.69 8.02 -4.22
C PRO A 103 4.55 8.96 -4.63
N LEU A 104 4.47 10.11 -3.96
CA LEU A 104 3.55 11.18 -4.36
C LEU A 104 3.91 11.68 -5.77
N PRO A 105 2.95 12.18 -6.57
CA PRO A 105 3.25 12.81 -7.85
C PRO A 105 4.26 13.94 -7.63
N HIS A 106 5.32 13.99 -8.44
CA HIS A 106 6.32 15.06 -8.38
C HIS A 106 5.58 16.40 -8.44
N CYS A 107 5.74 17.25 -7.42
CA CYS A 107 5.36 18.64 -7.58
C CYS A 107 6.24 19.17 -8.70
N GLY A 108 5.62 19.67 -9.78
CA GLY A 108 6.30 20.01 -11.02
C GLY A 108 7.51 20.93 -10.80
N SER A 109 8.49 20.76 -11.70
CA SER A 109 9.48 21.77 -12.08
C SER A 109 10.21 22.47 -10.94
N GLY A 110 11.24 21.80 -10.42
CA GLY A 110 12.45 22.47 -9.99
C GLY A 110 13.60 21.64 -10.53
N SER A 111 14.48 22.25 -11.35
CA SER A 111 15.75 21.63 -11.73
C SER A 111 16.34 20.93 -10.51
N LEU A 112 16.67 19.64 -10.61
CA LEU A 112 17.43 18.96 -9.57
C LEU A 112 18.75 19.72 -9.46
N ILE A 113 18.87 20.61 -8.48
CA ILE A 113 20.14 21.26 -8.19
C ILE A 113 21.06 20.12 -7.74
N ALA A 114 22.21 19.96 -8.41
CA ALA A 114 23.18 18.94 -8.06
C ALA A 114 23.55 19.10 -6.58
N GLY A 115 23.26 18.08 -5.76
CA GLY A 115 23.48 18.09 -4.32
C GLY A 115 22.22 18.25 -3.47
N ASP A 116 21.05 18.50 -4.05
CA ASP A 116 19.80 18.48 -3.27
C ASP A 116 19.55 17.08 -2.73
N PRO A 117 19.36 16.94 -1.40
CA PRO A 117 19.16 15.63 -0.81
C PRO A 117 17.77 15.12 -1.13
N THR A 118 17.76 13.96 -1.79
CA THR A 118 16.58 13.35 -2.39
C THR A 118 16.37 11.95 -1.85
N CYS A 119 15.15 11.45 -1.99
CA CYS A 119 14.79 10.07 -1.74
C CYS A 119 15.79 9.15 -2.44
N LEU A 120 16.38 8.22 -1.67
CA LEU A 120 17.43 7.34 -2.17
C LEU A 120 16.95 6.51 -3.38
N THR A 121 15.67 6.16 -3.41
CA THR A 121 15.05 5.31 -4.44
C THR A 121 14.57 6.10 -5.65
N CYS A 122 13.61 7.03 -5.47
CA CYS A 122 12.95 7.71 -6.61
C CYS A 122 13.47 9.11 -6.91
N LYS A 123 14.50 9.58 -6.20
CA LYS A 123 15.11 10.91 -6.35
C LYS A 123 14.15 12.10 -6.14
N ARG A 124 12.97 11.88 -5.54
CA ARG A 124 12.07 12.95 -5.08
C ARG A 124 12.72 13.72 -3.93
N ARG A 125 12.65 15.05 -3.95
CA ARG A 125 13.10 15.91 -2.84
C ARG A 125 12.39 15.57 -1.52
N LEU A 126 13.16 15.55 -0.43
CA LEU A 126 12.67 15.37 0.94
C LEU A 126 12.59 16.74 1.66
N HIS A 127 11.64 16.90 2.58
CA HIS A 127 11.47 18.12 3.38
C HIS A 127 12.57 18.25 4.43
N ASP A 128 12.88 17.14 5.11
CA ASP A 128 13.99 17.05 6.06
C ASP A 128 14.91 15.89 5.67
N PRO A 129 15.93 16.15 4.85
CA PRO A 129 16.86 15.15 4.37
C PRO A 129 17.85 14.64 5.43
N GLN A 130 18.02 15.36 6.55
CA GLN A 130 18.88 14.89 7.64
C GLN A 130 18.17 13.81 8.44
N GLN A 131 16.84 13.90 8.54
CA GLN A 131 16.00 12.95 9.24
C GLN A 131 15.47 11.80 8.36
N PHE A 132 15.22 12.06 7.07
CA PHE A 132 14.54 11.12 6.18
C PHE A 132 15.40 10.74 4.98
N GLN A 133 15.22 9.50 4.52
CA GLN A 133 15.91 8.92 3.37
C GLN A 133 14.94 8.47 2.26
N PHE A 134 13.66 8.26 2.61
CA PHE A 134 12.63 7.75 1.72
C PHE A 134 11.38 8.63 1.75
N CYS A 135 10.75 8.86 0.59
CA CYS A 135 9.51 9.64 0.52
C CYS A 135 8.23 8.80 0.72
N SER A 136 8.34 7.46 0.68
CA SER A 136 7.21 6.54 0.76
C SER A 136 7.63 5.15 1.25
N ILE A 137 6.66 4.34 1.64
CA ILE A 137 6.88 2.95 2.04
C ILE A 137 7.45 2.13 0.88
N ALA A 138 6.91 2.27 -0.33
CA ALA A 138 7.42 1.60 -1.52
C ALA A 138 8.90 1.90 -1.79
N CYS A 139 9.33 3.17 -1.61
CA CYS A 139 10.73 3.54 -1.78
C CYS A 139 11.65 2.81 -0.79
N LYS A 140 11.27 2.77 0.50
CA LYS A 140 12.04 2.04 1.51
C LYS A 140 12.07 0.54 1.24
N VAL A 141 10.92 -0.03 0.85
CA VAL A 141 10.80 -1.45 0.51
C VAL A 141 11.70 -1.81 -0.68
N GLU A 142 11.66 -1.01 -1.74
CA GLU A 142 12.49 -1.22 -2.92
C GLU A 142 13.98 -1.14 -2.60
N ALA A 143 14.39 -0.18 -1.76
CA ALA A 143 15.78 -0.06 -1.34
C ALA A 143 16.26 -1.25 -0.48
N LYS A 144 15.38 -1.82 0.35
CA LYS A 144 15.73 -2.89 1.28
C LYS A 144 15.59 -4.31 0.69
N TRP A 145 14.58 -4.53 -0.14
CA TRP A 145 14.22 -5.87 -0.66
C TRP A 145 14.11 -5.95 -2.19
N GLY A 146 14.37 -4.85 -2.91
CA GLY A 146 14.27 -4.78 -4.37
C GLY A 146 12.85 -4.51 -4.89
N LYS A 147 12.74 -4.35 -6.21
CA LYS A 147 11.45 -4.08 -6.87
C LYS A 147 10.48 -5.24 -6.66
N ILE A 148 9.23 -4.94 -6.32
CA ILE A 148 8.16 -5.93 -6.21
C ILE A 148 7.67 -6.31 -7.61
N VAL A 149 8.42 -7.14 -8.33
CA VAL A 149 8.07 -7.60 -9.68
C VAL A 149 6.78 -8.44 -9.66
N GLU A 150 5.88 -8.25 -10.62
CA GLU A 150 4.76 -9.17 -10.84
C GLU A 150 5.28 -10.48 -11.45
N THR A 151 5.32 -11.55 -10.65
CA THR A 151 5.21 -12.88 -11.24
C THR A 151 3.79 -13.02 -11.76
N LYS A 152 3.60 -12.85 -13.08
CA LYS A 152 2.36 -13.22 -13.76
C LYS A 152 2.05 -14.68 -13.39
N ARG A 153 1.17 -14.92 -12.43
CA ARG A 153 0.57 -16.23 -12.23
C ARG A 153 -0.14 -16.57 -13.54
N LYS A 154 0.45 -17.46 -14.35
CA LYS A 154 -0.22 -18.07 -15.51
C LYS A 154 -1.53 -18.65 -14.98
N ARG A 155 -2.65 -17.95 -15.17
CA ARG A 155 -3.98 -18.52 -14.96
C ARG A 155 -4.05 -19.73 -15.90
N LYS A 156 -3.97 -20.95 -15.36
CA LYS A 156 -4.34 -22.17 -16.11
C LYS A 156 -5.77 -21.91 -16.59
N ARG A 157 -5.95 -21.73 -17.91
CA ARG A 157 -7.29 -21.68 -18.51
C ARG A 157 -7.99 -22.97 -18.07
N LYS A 158 -9.11 -22.86 -17.35
CA LYS A 158 -10.02 -24.00 -17.17
C LYS A 158 -10.38 -24.44 -18.59
N GLY A 159 -10.06 -25.69 -18.93
CA GLY A 159 -10.43 -26.27 -20.21
C GLY A 159 -11.94 -26.12 -20.43
N ILE A 160 -12.34 -25.91 -21.68
CA ILE A 160 -13.74 -25.89 -22.08
C ILE A 160 -14.34 -27.24 -21.64
N PRO A 161 -15.41 -27.28 -20.84
CA PRO A 161 -16.06 -28.54 -20.49
C PRO A 161 -16.66 -29.14 -21.76
N HIS A 162 -16.19 -30.32 -22.16
CA HIS A 162 -16.84 -31.11 -23.20
C HIS A 162 -18.22 -31.51 -22.70
N ARG A 163 -19.25 -31.11 -23.44
CA ARG A 163 -20.63 -31.56 -23.23
C ARG A 163 -20.67 -33.07 -23.49
N ALA A 164 -21.23 -33.84 -22.57
CA ALA A 164 -21.43 -35.28 -22.76
C ALA A 164 -22.38 -35.52 -23.97
N PRO A 165 -22.13 -36.55 -24.80
CA PRO A 165 -23.08 -36.93 -25.85
C PRO A 165 -24.36 -37.48 -25.21
N LEU A 166 -25.50 -37.05 -25.72
CA LEU A 166 -26.79 -37.65 -25.40
C LEU A 166 -26.84 -39.07 -26.00
N LYS A 167 -27.02 -40.07 -25.14
CA LYS A 167 -27.59 -41.38 -25.47
C LYS A 167 -28.52 -41.80 -24.35
#